data_AF-C1DTP7-F1
#
_entry.id   AF-C1DTP7-F1
#
_cell.length_a   1.000
_cell.length_b   1.000
_cell.length_c   1.000
_cell.angle_alpha   90.00
_cell.angle_beta   90.00
_cell.angle_gamma   90.00
#
_symmetry.space_group_name_H-M   'P 1'
#
loop_
_entity.id
_entity.type
_entity.pdbx_description
1 polymer ?
#
loop_
_entity_poly.entity_id
_entity_poly.type
_entity_poly.pdbx_seq_one_letter_code
_entity_poly.pdbx_strand_id
1 'polypeptide(L)'
;MKPELIYKQTYQESQKHLNRLKSGFNALKTRGFLPLDEEKINSILEDDFTLAILDQIVYRFSKLQDSLSKLIKSYLYMKGENVENLTMIDILHKLEKLDLGIGTSY
;
A
#
# COMPACT_ATOMS: atom_id res chain seq x y z
N MET A 1 16.65 -9.17 14.78
CA MET A 1 16.10 -7.89 15.31
C MET A 1 14.81 -8.20 16.05
N LYS A 2 14.52 -7.56 17.19
CA LYS A 2 13.30 -7.86 17.98
C LYS A 2 12.04 -7.55 17.15
N PRO A 3 11.03 -8.43 17.09
CA PRO A 3 9.81 -8.25 16.30
C PRO A 3 9.10 -6.90 16.52
N GLU A 4 9.12 -6.40 17.76
CA GLU A 4 8.51 -5.11 18.13
C GLU A 4 9.18 -3.91 17.45
N LEU A 5 10.50 -4.01 17.24
CA LEU A 5 11.25 -2.96 16.54
C LEU A 5 10.93 -2.99 15.04
N ILE A 6 10.85 -4.18 14.45
CA ILE A 6 10.42 -4.36 13.05
C ILE A 6 9.02 -3.77 12.87
N TYR A 7 8.08 -4.12 13.76
CA TYR A 7 6.72 -3.60 13.74
C TYR A 7 6.70 -2.07 13.76
N LYS A 8 7.38 -1.44 14.72
CA LYS A 8 7.40 0.03 14.84
C LYS A 8 7.98 0.71 13.61
N GLN A 9 9.10 0.20 13.08
CA GLN A 9 9.76 0.79 11.90
C GLN A 9 8.88 0.66 10.65
N THR A 10 8.37 -0.54 10.40
CA THR A 10 7.54 -0.83 9.22
C THR A 10 6.18 -0.14 9.27
N TYR A 11 5.63 0.09 10.47
CA TYR A 11 4.44 0.93 10.66
C TYR A 11 4.67 2.37 10.21
N GLN A 12 5.77 2.99 10.68
CA GLN A 12 6.12 4.35 10.30
C GLN A 12 6.42 4.48 8.80
N GLU A 13 7.09 3.48 8.22
CA GLU A 13 7.34 3.39 6.79
C GLU A 13 6.03 3.30 5.98
N SER A 14 5.12 2.41 6.40
CA SER A 14 3.79 2.23 5.78
C SER A 14 3.01 3.55 5.80
N GLN A 15 3.00 4.27 6.93
CA GLN A 15 2.34 5.56 7.04
C GLN A 15 2.92 6.61 6.07
N LYS A 16 4.26 6.65 5.91
CA LYS A 16 4.91 7.56 4.97
C LYS A 16 4.49 7.26 3.53
N HIS A 17 4.47 5.98 3.13
CA HIS A 17 4.03 5.59 1.79
C HIS A 17 2.56 5.88 1.55
N LEU A 18 1.69 5.60 2.52
CA LEU A 18 0.27 5.93 2.46
C LEU A 18 0.03 7.43 2.28
N ASN A 19 0.74 8.27 3.03
CA ASN A 19 0.62 9.73 2.91
C ASN A 19 1.06 10.21 1.52
N ARG A 20 2.17 9.70 0.98
CA ARG A 20 2.64 10.04 -0.37
C ARG A 20 1.71 9.55 -1.46
N LEU A 21 1.08 8.39 -1.28
CA LEU A 21 0.07 7.85 -2.18
C LEU A 21 -1.17 8.76 -2.20
N LYS A 22 -1.68 9.15 -1.03
CA LYS A 22 -2.78 10.12 -0.89
C LYS A 22 -2.46 11.45 -1.56
N SER A 23 -1.23 11.97 -1.38
CA SER A 23 -0.80 13.19 -2.06
C SER A 23 -0.79 13.05 -3.58
N GLY A 24 -0.36 11.91 -4.13
CA GLY A 24 -0.40 11.64 -5.57
C GLY A 24 -1.82 11.64 -6.12
N PHE A 25 -2.73 10.90 -5.47
CA PHE A 25 -4.14 10.89 -5.88
C PHE A 25 -4.80 12.27 -5.76
N ASN A 26 -4.52 13.02 -4.69
CA ASN A 26 -5.00 14.39 -4.56
C ASN A 26 -4.45 15.30 -5.67
N ALA A 27 -3.18 15.11 -6.06
CA ALA A 27 -2.56 15.87 -7.15
C ALA A 27 -3.24 15.61 -8.51
N LEU A 28 -3.62 14.36 -8.80
CA LEU A 28 -4.42 14.02 -9.99
C LEU A 28 -5.83 14.60 -9.90
N LYS A 29 -6.49 14.48 -8.73
CA LYS A 29 -7.83 15.01 -8.50
C LYS A 29 -7.90 16.52 -8.70
N THR A 30 -7.00 17.28 -8.08
CA THR A 30 -6.98 18.75 -8.17
C THR A 30 -6.68 19.24 -9.58
N ARG A 31 -5.98 18.44 -10.40
CA ARG A 31 -5.73 18.71 -11.82
C ARG A 31 -6.89 18.30 -12.75
N GLY A 32 -7.96 17.72 -12.21
CA GLY A 32 -9.13 17.31 -13.01
C GLY A 32 -8.98 15.95 -13.70
N PHE A 33 -7.93 15.17 -13.39
CA PHE A 33 -7.69 13.87 -14.01
C PHE A 33 -8.49 12.71 -13.39
N LEU A 34 -9.27 12.96 -12.32
CA LEU A 34 -10.13 11.96 -11.69
C LEU A 34 -11.62 12.36 -11.77
N PRO A 35 -12.54 11.43 -12.12
CA PRO A 35 -12.29 10.05 -12.53
C PRO A 35 -11.54 9.96 -13.87
N LEU A 36 -10.75 8.90 -14.04
CA LEU A 36 -10.03 8.63 -15.29
C LEU A 36 -11.03 8.27 -16.39
N ASP A 37 -10.75 8.77 -17.59
CA ASP A 37 -11.37 8.40 -18.86
C ASP A 37 -10.29 8.40 -19.94
N GLU A 38 -10.64 7.97 -21.16
CA GLU A 38 -9.69 7.83 -22.27
C GLU A 38 -9.00 9.15 -22.61
N GLU A 39 -9.73 10.27 -22.68
CA GLU A 39 -9.19 11.59 -23.00
C GLU A 39 -8.19 12.07 -21.95
N LYS A 40 -8.53 11.91 -20.66
CA LYS A 40 -7.63 12.25 -19.55
C LYS A 40 -6.40 11.37 -19.52
N ILE A 41 -6.53 10.08 -19.83
CA ILE A 41 -5.38 9.17 -19.90
C ILE A 41 -4.43 9.62 -21.00
N ASN A 42 -4.93 9.90 -22.21
CA ASN A 42 -4.10 10.41 -23.30
C ASN A 42 -3.41 11.72 -22.90
N SER A 43 -4.14 12.63 -22.25
CA SER A 43 -3.58 13.89 -21.74
C SER A 43 -2.49 13.68 -20.68
N ILE A 44 -2.62 12.68 -19.80
CA ILE A 44 -1.59 12.32 -18.81
C ILE A 44 -0.33 11.80 -19.51
N LEU A 45 -0.50 10.99 -20.57
CA LEU A 45 0.62 10.39 -21.30
C LEU A 45 1.43 11.42 -22.09
N GLU A 46 0.82 12.55 -22.45
CA GLU A 46 1.48 13.67 -23.14
C GLU A 46 2.12 14.70 -22.20
N ASP A 47 1.78 14.70 -20.90
CA ASP A 47 2.34 15.60 -19.89
C ASP A 47 3.29 14.86 -18.93
N ASP A 48 4.61 14.99 -19.17
CA ASP A 48 5.67 14.36 -18.37
C ASP A 48 5.50 14.57 -16.86
N PHE A 49 5.02 15.75 -16.45
CA PHE A 49 4.83 16.05 -15.04
C PHE A 49 3.70 15.22 -14.43
N THR A 50 2.55 15.11 -15.10
CA THR A 50 1.43 14.30 -14.62
C THR A 50 1.72 12.80 -14.76
N LEU A 51 2.44 12.39 -15.80
CA LEU A 51 2.95 11.02 -15.92
C LEU A 51 3.82 10.64 -14.72
N ALA A 52 4.73 11.53 -14.30
CA ALA A 52 5.55 11.31 -13.11
C ALA A 52 4.73 11.20 -11.80
N ILE A 53 3.57 11.86 -11.72
CA ILE A 53 2.64 11.66 -10.59
C ILE A 53 2.08 10.24 -10.60
N LEU A 54 1.70 9.71 -11.78
CA LEU A 54 1.21 8.34 -11.91
C LEU A 54 2.29 7.32 -11.53
N ASP A 55 3.52 7.52 -12.00
CA ASP A 55 4.67 6.70 -11.61
C ASP A 55 4.90 6.73 -10.10
N GLN A 56 4.80 7.91 -9.47
CA GLN A 56 4.87 8.03 -8.02
C GLN A 56 3.76 7.21 -7.35
N ILE A 57 2.53 7.25 -7.84
CA ILE A 57 1.40 6.49 -7.28
C ILE A 57 1.71 4.98 -7.33
N VAL A 58 2.11 4.46 -8.49
CA VAL A 58 2.44 3.04 -8.69
C VAL A 58 3.59 2.63 -7.77
N TYR A 59 4.66 3.41 -7.73
CA TYR A 59 5.82 3.14 -6.86
C TYR A 59 5.45 3.15 -5.38
N ARG A 60 4.69 4.16 -4.92
CA ARG A 60 4.30 4.27 -3.51
C ARG A 60 3.31 3.19 -3.11
N PHE A 61 2.44 2.76 -4.02
CA PHE A 61 1.55 1.63 -3.78
C PHE A 61 2.33 0.32 -3.58
N SER A 62 3.29 0.02 -4.46
CA SER A 62 4.18 -1.15 -4.31
C SER A 62 4.94 -1.10 -2.98
N LYS A 63 5.51 0.04 -2.60
CA LYS A 63 6.23 0.19 -1.31
C LYS A 63 5.31 0.09 -0.10
N LEU A 64 4.07 0.54 -0.22
CA LEU A 64 3.06 0.35 0.82
C LEU A 64 2.75 -1.14 1.01
N GLN A 65 2.58 -1.91 -0.07
CA GLN A 65 2.38 -3.36 0.00
C GLN A 65 3.58 -4.08 0.66
N ASP A 66 4.81 -3.73 0.27
CA ASP A 66 6.03 -4.29 0.87
C ASP A 66 6.10 -4.06 2.39
N SER A 67 5.86 -2.81 2.81
CA SER A 67 5.94 -2.40 4.21
C SER A 67 4.80 -2.97 5.05
N LEU A 68 3.58 -3.02 4.52
CA LEU A 68 2.43 -3.67 5.15
C LEU A 68 2.65 -5.17 5.33
N SER A 69 3.21 -5.86 4.33
CA SER A 69 3.53 -7.29 4.43
C SER A 69 4.44 -7.56 5.63
N LYS A 70 5.53 -6.78 5.77
CA LYS A 70 6.47 -6.91 6.91
C LYS A 70 5.81 -6.56 8.24
N LEU A 71 4.99 -5.50 8.28
CA LEU A 71 4.26 -5.08 9.46
C LEU A 71 3.34 -6.21 9.96
N ILE A 72 2.53 -6.78 9.08
CA ILE A 72 1.59 -7.85 9.42
C ILE A 72 2.36 -9.12 9.82
N LYS A 73 3.42 -9.49 9.09
CA LYS A 73 4.27 -10.62 9.49
C LYS A 73 4.82 -10.45 10.90
N SER A 74 5.32 -9.25 11.25
CA SER A 74 5.84 -9.00 12.58
C SER A 74 4.77 -9.12 13.67
N TYR A 75 3.56 -8.65 13.40
CA TYR A 75 2.41 -8.82 14.29
C TYR A 75 2.04 -10.30 14.49
N LEU A 76 1.91 -11.05 13.40
CA LEU A 76 1.55 -12.47 13.45
C LEU A 76 2.65 -13.29 14.15
N TYR A 77 3.91 -12.99 13.91
CA TYR A 77 5.04 -13.59 14.61
C TYR A 77 4.96 -13.37 16.12
N MET A 78 4.63 -12.14 16.57
CA MET A 78 4.41 -11.84 17.98
C MET A 78 3.20 -12.59 18.58
N LYS A 79 2.26 -13.05 17.75
CA LYS A 79 1.14 -13.92 18.15
C LYS A 79 1.48 -15.41 18.11
N GLY A 80 2.71 -15.78 17.76
CA GLY A 80 3.17 -17.17 17.69
C GLY A 80 2.87 -17.86 16.35
N GLU A 81 2.46 -17.10 15.33
CA GLU A 81 2.19 -17.64 13.99
C GLU A 81 3.47 -17.77 13.16
N ASN A 82 3.60 -18.89 12.43
CA ASN A 82 4.69 -19.06 11.47
C ASN A 82 4.34 -18.39 10.13
N VAL A 83 5.06 -17.32 9.79
CA VAL A 83 4.77 -16.46 8.63
C VAL A 83 5.98 -16.10 7.77
N GLU A 84 7.15 -16.70 8.03
CA GLU A 84 8.41 -16.33 7.36
C GLU A 84 8.30 -16.44 5.83
N ASN A 85 7.76 -17.56 5.35
CA ASN A 85 7.70 -17.90 3.93
C ASN A 85 6.42 -17.45 3.20
N LEU A 86 5.53 -16.70 3.87
CA LEU A 86 4.27 -16.29 3.27
C LEU A 86 4.46 -15.09 2.32
N THR A 87 3.81 -15.11 1.16
CA THR A 87 3.71 -13.94 0.29
C THR A 87 2.70 -12.92 0.86
N MET A 88 2.61 -11.71 0.28
CA MET A 88 1.58 -10.75 0.70
C MET A 88 0.16 -11.31 0.52
N ILE A 89 -0.09 -12.05 -0.57
CA ILE A 89 -1.38 -12.68 -0.83
C ILE A 89 -1.68 -13.75 0.23
N ASP A 90 -0.70 -14.58 0.58
CA ASP A 90 -0.88 -15.59 1.63
C ASP A 90 -1.17 -14.97 3.00
N ILE A 91 -0.52 -13.83 3.31
CA ILE A 91 -0.81 -13.06 4.52
C ILE A 91 -2.26 -12.59 4.53
N LEU A 92 -2.77 -12.05 3.42
CA LEU A 92 -4.16 -11.59 3.32
C LEU A 92 -5.15 -12.74 3.56
N HIS A 93 -4.95 -13.88 2.89
CA HIS A 93 -5.77 -15.07 3.11
C HIS A 93 -5.69 -15.57 4.56
N LYS A 94 -4.52 -15.49 5.20
CA LYS A 94 -4.35 -15.86 6.61
C LYS A 94 -5.11 -14.89 7.53
N LEU A 95 -5.07 -13.59 7.25
CA LEU A 95 -5.82 -12.59 8.02
C LEU A 95 -7.33 -12.83 7.90
N GLU A 96 -7.84 -13.13 6.70
CA GLU A 96 -9.25 -13.49 6.50
C GLU A 96 -9.66 -14.69 7.35
N LYS A 97 -8.84 -15.75 7.38
CA LYS A 97 -9.08 -16.93 8.23
C LYS A 97 -9.05 -16.65 9.73
N LEU A 98 -8.40 -15.57 10.14
CA LEU A 98 -8.30 -15.11 11.53
C LEU A 98 -9.38 -14.08 11.90
N ASP A 99 -10.32 -13.79 11.00
CA ASP A 99 -11.31 -12.70 11.15
C ASP A 99 -10.67 -11.31 11.35
N LEU A 100 -9.46 -11.15 10.81
CA LEU A 100 -8.67 -9.91 10.78
C LEU A 100 -8.50 -9.38 9.34
N GLY A 101 -9.16 -10.03 8.37
CA GLY A 101 -9.09 -9.67 6.96
C GLY A 101 -9.78 -8.36 6.63
N ILE A 102 -9.57 -7.86 5.41
CA ILE A 102 -10.25 -6.67 4.90
C ILE A 102 -11.63 -7.08 4.37
N GLY A 103 -12.46 -7.65 5.24
CA GLY A 103 -13.88 -7.85 4.97
C GLY A 103 -14.64 -6.63 5.46
N THR A 104 -15.47 -6.02 4.62
CA THR A 104 -16.52 -5.13 5.12
C THR A 104 -17.42 -5.98 6.01
N SER A 105 -17.35 -5.77 7.32
CA SER A 105 -18.42 -6.17 8.22
C SER A 105 -19.71 -5.55 7.67
N TYR A 106 -20.54 -6.38 7.05
CA TYR A 106 -21.94 -6.04 6.75
C TYR A 106 -22.74 -6.11 8.04
#